data_AF-A0AAN5C0E8-F1
#
_entry.id   AF-A0AAN5C0E8-F1
#
_cell.length_a   1.000
_cell.length_b   1.000
_cell.length_c   1.000
_cell.angle_alpha   90.00
_cell.angle_beta   90.00
_cell.angle_gamma   90.00
#
_symmetry.space_group_name_H-M   'P 1'
#
loop_
_entity.id
_entity.type
_entity.pdbx_description
1 polymer ?
#
loop_
_entity_poly.entity_id
_entity_poly.type
_entity_poly.pdbx_seq_one_letter_code
_entity_poly.pdbx_strand_id
1 'polypeptide(L)'
;MDALSTTWREASGSDEALPVLLGSFRLFACLRSIVGNEDSNDDVKDTWSDRKAGLFNDLTATIKEFGQYMLVDEWTYCANETDSSITFYQPRDVTVDLLCRLINSISIETLEDVSRIFPLLTAQSRAVQRAAYTVLHRYIPSVQEQVSFDVALSKTAVKLPDELLSLLLEAPTMDSISLSYGDDKVWADIRSYLLSWKIIFDHFVNAVCISAGAYRNHNLANDKNSLLLCKRTTYQASRRMMF
;
A
#
# COMPACT_ATOMS: atom_id res chain seq x y z
N MET A 1 -15.29 15.82 -14.29
CA MET A 1 -14.08 15.29 -13.64
C MET A 1 -13.48 16.31 -12.67
N ASP A 2 -13.46 17.61 -13.01
CA ASP A 2 -13.06 18.67 -12.06
C ASP A 2 -13.83 18.61 -10.73
N ALA A 3 -15.15 18.43 -10.78
CA ALA A 3 -15.96 18.30 -9.57
C ALA A 3 -15.51 17.14 -8.65
N LEU A 4 -15.01 16.02 -9.20
CA LEU A 4 -14.48 14.91 -8.39
C LEU A 4 -13.17 15.31 -7.70
N SER A 5 -12.26 15.93 -8.45
CA SER A 5 -10.98 16.44 -7.93
C SER A 5 -11.22 17.46 -6.80
N THR A 6 -12.11 18.43 -7.03
CA THR A 6 -12.50 19.42 -6.01
C THR A 6 -13.11 18.75 -4.78
N THR A 7 -14.06 17.83 -4.97
CA THR A 7 -14.70 17.10 -3.87
C THR A 7 -13.66 16.37 -3.02
N TRP A 8 -12.69 15.69 -3.63
CA TRP A 8 -11.67 14.92 -2.91
C TRP A 8 -10.62 15.79 -2.22
N ARG A 9 -10.36 16.99 -2.72
CA ARG A 9 -9.43 17.93 -2.09
C ARG A 9 -10.04 18.71 -0.93
N GLU A 10 -11.35 18.96 -1.00
CA GLU A 10 -12.07 19.78 -0.01
C GLU A 10 -12.77 18.95 1.07
N ALA A 11 -13.14 17.70 0.75
CA ALA A 11 -13.80 16.84 1.72
C ALA A 11 -12.82 16.38 2.81
N SER A 12 -13.16 16.67 4.06
CA SER A 12 -12.52 16.09 5.23
C SER A 12 -12.93 14.61 5.40
N GLY A 13 -12.12 13.81 6.07
CA GLY A 13 -12.46 12.43 6.46
C GLY A 13 -13.54 12.32 7.55
N SER A 14 -14.32 13.38 7.75
CA SER A 14 -15.38 13.50 8.76
C SER A 14 -16.65 12.75 8.35
N ASP A 15 -17.49 12.44 9.33
CA ASP A 15 -18.72 11.67 9.12
C ASP A 15 -19.74 12.38 8.22
N GLU A 16 -19.79 13.72 8.26
CA GLU A 16 -20.68 14.53 7.42
C GLU A 16 -20.34 14.45 5.93
N ALA A 17 -19.07 14.27 5.60
CA ALA A 17 -18.59 14.18 4.22
C ALA A 17 -18.74 12.76 3.62
N LEU A 18 -18.96 11.72 4.46
CA LEU A 18 -18.98 10.32 4.02
C LEU A 18 -19.97 10.03 2.88
N PRO A 19 -21.22 10.52 2.87
CA PRO A 19 -22.15 10.24 1.78
C PRO A 19 -21.67 10.81 0.44
N VAL A 20 -21.09 12.01 0.47
CA VAL A 20 -20.55 12.69 -0.71
C VAL A 20 -19.31 11.94 -1.22
N LEU A 21 -18.41 11.55 -0.31
CA LEU A 21 -17.24 10.75 -0.64
C LEU A 21 -17.64 9.40 -1.26
N LEU A 22 -18.54 8.66 -0.63
CA LEU A 22 -19.05 7.39 -1.15
C LEU A 22 -19.69 7.54 -2.54
N GLY A 23 -20.51 8.59 -2.74
CA GLY A 23 -21.12 8.90 -4.03
C GLY A 23 -20.08 9.22 -5.11
N SER A 24 -19.08 10.03 -4.76
CA SER A 24 -17.99 10.41 -5.66
C SER A 24 -17.12 9.21 -6.08
N PHE A 25 -16.84 8.28 -5.16
CA PHE A 25 -16.10 7.05 -5.42
C PHE A 25 -16.88 6.10 -6.34
N ARG A 26 -18.20 5.98 -6.12
CA ARG A 26 -19.07 5.21 -7.01
C ARG A 26 -19.15 5.81 -8.42
N LEU A 27 -19.26 7.14 -8.51
CA LEU A 27 -19.23 7.84 -9.81
C LEU A 27 -17.91 7.59 -10.54
N PHE A 28 -16.79 7.68 -9.82
CA PHE A 28 -15.48 7.37 -10.39
C PHE A 28 -15.37 5.92 -10.89
N ALA A 29 -15.86 4.95 -10.11
CA ALA A 29 -15.91 3.55 -10.53
C ALA A 29 -16.77 3.35 -11.79
N CYS A 30 -17.91 4.05 -11.86
CA CYS A 30 -18.80 4.04 -13.02
C CYS A 30 -18.12 4.62 -14.27
N LEU A 31 -17.50 5.80 -14.15
CA LEU A 31 -16.76 6.43 -15.25
C LEU A 31 -15.67 5.51 -15.80
N ARG A 32 -14.93 4.84 -14.90
CA ARG A 32 -13.93 3.86 -15.30
C ARG A 32 -14.53 2.67 -16.03
N SER A 33 -15.69 2.17 -15.59
CA SER A 33 -16.40 1.09 -16.27
C SER A 33 -16.88 1.51 -17.65
N ILE A 34 -17.32 2.76 -17.81
CA ILE A 34 -17.75 3.30 -19.11
C ILE A 34 -16.54 3.39 -20.04
N VAL A 35 -15.43 3.98 -19.60
CA VAL A 35 -14.21 4.10 -20.42
C VAL A 35 -13.62 2.74 -20.81
N GLY A 36 -13.76 1.73 -19.94
CA GLY A 36 -13.33 0.37 -20.23
C GLY A 36 -14.20 -0.37 -21.25
N ASN A 37 -15.36 0.17 -21.63
CA ASN A 37 -16.21 -0.40 -22.68
C ASN A 37 -15.73 0.09 -24.06
N GLU A 38 -15.47 -0.85 -24.97
CA GLU A 38 -15.04 -0.54 -26.34
C GLU A 38 -16.04 0.36 -27.07
N ASP A 39 -17.34 0.18 -26.82
CA ASP A 39 -18.43 0.94 -27.44
C ASP A 39 -18.66 2.32 -26.81
N SER A 40 -17.86 2.71 -25.79
CA SER A 40 -17.98 4.03 -25.17
C SER A 40 -17.57 5.15 -26.12
N ASN A 41 -18.23 6.31 -25.99
CA ASN A 41 -17.90 7.53 -26.73
C ASN A 41 -16.40 7.88 -26.56
N ASP A 42 -15.72 8.10 -27.67
CA ASP A 42 -14.30 8.45 -27.73
C ASP A 42 -13.99 9.77 -27.03
N ASP A 43 -14.90 10.76 -27.04
CA ASP A 43 -14.74 12.00 -26.29
C ASP A 43 -14.56 11.75 -24.78
N VAL A 44 -15.25 10.73 -24.26
CA VAL A 44 -15.17 10.34 -22.84
C VAL A 44 -13.84 9.63 -22.57
N LYS A 45 -13.36 8.80 -23.51
CA LYS A 45 -12.08 8.09 -23.41
C LYS A 45 -10.89 9.06 -23.47
N ASP A 46 -10.97 10.06 -24.34
CA ASP A 46 -9.96 11.11 -24.49
C ASP A 46 -9.91 11.98 -23.24
N THR A 47 -11.07 12.49 -22.81
CA THR A 47 -11.18 13.29 -21.58
C THR A 47 -10.70 12.52 -20.34
N TRP A 48 -10.97 11.21 -20.27
CA TRP A 48 -10.47 10.35 -19.20
C TRP A 48 -8.95 10.19 -19.27
N SER A 49 -8.40 9.97 -20.45
CA SER A 49 -6.96 9.76 -20.64
C SER A 49 -6.14 10.96 -20.20
N ASP A 50 -6.66 12.17 -20.44
CA ASP A 50 -6.02 13.43 -20.03
C ASP A 50 -6.05 13.64 -18.51
N ARG A 51 -7.10 13.16 -17.83
CA ARG A 51 -7.40 13.52 -16.43
C ARG A 51 -7.18 12.39 -15.43
N LYS A 52 -7.03 11.14 -15.88
CA LYS A 52 -6.94 9.95 -15.02
C LYS A 52 -5.82 10.03 -13.98
N ALA A 53 -4.64 10.54 -14.35
CA ALA A 53 -3.49 10.62 -13.44
C ALA A 53 -3.76 11.58 -12.27
N GLY A 54 -4.26 12.79 -12.57
CA GLY A 54 -4.66 13.76 -11.56
C GLY A 54 -5.75 13.22 -10.62
N LEU A 55 -6.76 12.56 -11.19
CA LEU A 55 -7.82 11.91 -10.39
C LEU A 55 -7.27 10.79 -9.50
N PHE A 56 -6.35 9.97 -9.98
CA PHE A 56 -5.73 8.93 -9.15
C PHE A 56 -4.90 9.52 -8.00
N ASN A 57 -4.17 10.60 -8.25
CA ASN A 57 -3.41 11.30 -7.23
C ASN A 57 -4.33 11.90 -6.16
N ASP A 58 -5.41 12.57 -6.57
CA ASP A 58 -6.39 13.15 -5.65
C ASP A 58 -7.11 12.05 -4.84
N LEU A 59 -7.51 10.95 -5.50
CA LEU A 59 -8.09 9.78 -4.82
C LEU A 59 -7.12 9.18 -3.79
N THR A 60 -5.84 9.04 -4.15
CA THR A 60 -4.81 8.55 -3.23
C THR A 60 -4.56 9.53 -2.10
N ALA A 61 -4.73 10.84 -2.29
CA ALA A 61 -4.62 11.82 -1.21
C ALA A 61 -5.74 11.65 -0.17
N THR A 62 -6.97 11.33 -0.60
CA THR A 62 -8.11 11.16 0.33
C THR A 62 -7.89 10.07 1.38
N ILE A 63 -7.05 9.06 1.11
CA ILE A 63 -6.81 7.98 2.07
C ILE A 63 -6.10 8.49 3.34
N LYS A 64 -5.34 9.59 3.24
CA LYS A 64 -4.66 10.21 4.39
C LYS A 64 -5.67 10.80 5.37
N GLU A 65 -6.72 11.43 4.85
CA GLU A 65 -7.83 11.94 5.65
C GLU A 65 -8.51 10.83 6.45
N PHE A 66 -8.53 9.60 5.93
CA PHE A 66 -9.06 8.46 6.67
C PHE A 66 -8.07 7.87 7.69
N GLY A 67 -6.77 8.01 7.45
CA GLY A 67 -5.69 7.49 8.29
C GLY A 67 -5.28 8.39 9.46
N GLN A 68 -5.48 9.72 9.36
CA GLN A 68 -4.98 10.70 10.33
C GLN A 68 -5.92 10.96 11.52
N TYR A 69 -7.21 10.61 11.43
CA TYR A 69 -8.18 10.72 12.53
C TYR A 69 -7.94 9.68 13.64
N MET A 70 -6.77 9.68 14.29
CA MET A 70 -6.55 9.05 15.59
C MET A 70 -5.21 9.44 16.26
N LEU A 71 -4.71 10.67 16.08
CA LEU A 71 -3.52 11.17 16.78
C LEU A 71 -3.82 12.46 17.56
N VAL A 72 -4.94 12.52 18.26
CA VAL A 72 -5.17 13.55 19.28
C VAL A 72 -5.33 12.87 20.63
N ASP A 73 -4.47 13.28 21.56
CA ASP A 73 -4.27 12.81 22.93
C ASP A 73 -5.48 13.04 23.88
N GLU A 74 -6.72 12.98 23.36
CA GLU A 74 -7.91 13.52 24.03
C GLU A 74 -9.09 12.52 24.03
N TRP A 75 -8.85 11.24 24.33
CA TRP A 75 -9.94 10.30 24.66
C TRP A 75 -9.90 9.79 26.11
N THR A 76 -8.91 10.18 26.90
CA THR A 76 -8.72 9.65 28.27
C THR A 76 -9.84 10.03 29.27
N TYR A 77 -10.87 10.79 28.86
CA TYR A 77 -11.93 11.24 29.78
C TYR A 77 -13.29 10.56 29.66
N CYS A 78 -13.54 9.68 28.68
CA CYS A 78 -14.89 9.08 28.49
C CYS A 78 -14.96 7.57 28.76
N ALA A 79 -13.89 6.95 29.28
CA ALA A 79 -13.81 5.50 29.53
C ALA A 79 -14.50 5.07 30.85
N ASN A 80 -15.66 5.62 31.15
CA ASN A 80 -16.46 5.27 32.32
C ASN A 80 -17.97 5.30 32.02
N GLU A 81 -18.40 4.56 30.99
CA GLU A 81 -19.69 3.85 30.98
C GLU A 81 -19.78 3.02 29.69
N THR A 82 -19.66 1.70 29.84
CA THR A 82 -20.31 0.67 29.02
C THR A 82 -20.66 1.02 27.55
N ASP A 83 -19.65 1.07 26.69
CA ASP A 83 -19.67 0.51 25.33
C ASP A 83 -18.24 0.55 24.76
N SER A 84 -17.39 -0.38 25.21
CA SER A 84 -16.00 -0.52 24.72
C SER A 84 -15.93 -1.23 23.36
N SER A 85 -16.97 -1.11 22.53
CA SER A 85 -16.83 -1.36 21.12
C SER A 85 -16.33 -0.05 20.54
N ILE A 86 -15.12 -0.03 19.99
CA ILE A 86 -14.82 0.90 18.90
C ILE A 86 -15.87 0.57 17.85
N THR A 87 -17.04 1.23 17.89
CA THR A 87 -18.08 1.06 16.91
C THR A 87 -17.55 1.74 15.67
N PHE A 88 -16.80 0.96 14.90
CA PHE A 88 -16.58 1.18 13.49
C PHE A 88 -17.93 1.61 12.90
N TYR A 89 -18.04 2.90 12.57
CA TYR A 89 -19.22 3.43 11.92
C TYR A 89 -19.30 2.74 10.56
N GLN A 90 -20.21 1.77 10.40
CA GLN A 90 -20.39 1.00 9.16
C GLN A 90 -20.34 1.87 7.89
N PRO A 91 -20.88 3.11 7.86
CA PRO A 91 -20.76 3.98 6.68
C PRO A 91 -19.30 4.38 6.35
N ARG A 92 -18.46 4.63 7.36
CA ARG A 92 -17.05 4.99 7.18
C ARG A 92 -16.28 3.80 6.65
N ASP A 93 -16.47 2.63 7.24
CA ASP A 93 -15.81 1.40 6.81
C ASP A 93 -16.16 1.02 5.36
N VAL A 94 -17.44 1.14 4.98
CA VAL A 94 -17.88 0.91 3.59
C VAL A 94 -17.22 1.90 2.62
N THR A 95 -17.11 3.16 3.03
CA THR A 95 -16.50 4.23 2.21
C THR A 95 -15.01 3.99 2.04
N VAL A 96 -14.31 3.65 3.13
CA VAL A 96 -12.88 3.32 3.15
C VAL A 96 -12.59 2.05 2.36
N ASP A 97 -13.41 1.00 2.49
CA ASP A 97 -13.23 -0.24 1.72
C ASP A 97 -13.37 0.00 0.22
N LEU A 98 -14.38 0.78 -0.19
CA LEU A 98 -14.54 1.16 -1.59
C LEU A 98 -13.32 1.94 -2.11
N LEU A 99 -12.86 2.94 -1.34
CA LEU A 99 -11.66 3.72 -1.67
C LEU A 99 -10.44 2.82 -1.84
N CYS A 100 -10.21 1.92 -0.87
CA CYS A 100 -9.11 0.96 -0.88
C CYS A 100 -9.16 0.04 -2.10
N ARG A 101 -10.34 -0.45 -2.48
CA ARG A 101 -10.54 -1.26 -3.68
C ARG A 101 -10.23 -0.48 -4.95
N LEU A 102 -10.66 0.77 -5.02
CA LEU A 102 -10.38 1.63 -6.17
C LEU A 102 -8.88 1.85 -6.31
N ILE A 103 -8.19 2.24 -5.23
CA ILE A 103 -6.74 2.44 -5.24
C ILE A 103 -6.00 1.16 -5.65
N ASN A 104 -6.36 0.01 -5.09
CA ASN A 104 -5.72 -1.28 -5.42
C ASN A 104 -5.92 -1.70 -6.89
N SER A 105 -6.94 -1.17 -7.56
CA SER A 105 -7.20 -1.46 -8.96
C SER A 105 -6.45 -0.52 -9.93
N ILE A 106 -5.75 0.51 -9.42
CA ILE A 106 -4.98 1.46 -10.25
C ILE A 106 -3.69 0.79 -10.74
N SER A 107 -3.21 1.22 -11.91
CA SER A 107 -1.90 0.84 -12.43
C SER A 107 -0.80 1.53 -11.63
N ILE A 108 0.23 0.79 -11.29
CA ILE A 108 1.35 1.27 -10.48
C ILE A 108 2.15 2.34 -11.24
N GLU A 109 2.18 2.25 -12.57
CA GLU A 109 2.87 3.18 -13.47
C GLU A 109 2.32 4.61 -13.41
N THR A 110 1.08 4.77 -12.93
CA THR A 110 0.43 6.08 -12.84
C THR A 110 0.58 6.75 -11.46
N LEU A 111 1.31 6.13 -10.52
CA LEU A 111 1.54 6.68 -9.19
C LEU A 111 2.79 7.57 -9.18
N GLU A 112 2.59 8.89 -9.02
CA GLU A 112 3.70 9.85 -9.05
C GLU A 112 4.50 9.93 -7.74
N ASP A 113 3.87 9.68 -6.58
CA ASP A 113 4.50 9.82 -5.27
C ASP A 113 4.13 8.68 -4.31
N VAL A 114 4.85 7.57 -4.44
CA VAL A 114 4.66 6.36 -3.61
C VAL A 114 5.16 6.55 -2.18
N SER A 115 6.04 7.52 -1.91
CA SER A 115 6.49 7.83 -0.55
C SER A 115 5.33 8.18 0.38
N ARG A 116 4.24 8.73 -0.18
CA ARG A 116 3.00 9.03 0.54
C ARG A 116 2.23 7.79 1.04
N ILE A 117 2.55 6.61 0.51
CA ILE A 117 1.84 5.36 0.82
C ILE A 117 2.45 4.66 2.04
N PHE A 118 3.75 4.83 2.32
CA PHE A 118 4.39 4.21 3.48
C PHE A 118 3.74 4.58 4.82
N PRO A 119 3.40 5.86 5.10
CA PRO A 119 2.72 6.22 6.35
C PRO A 119 1.34 5.56 6.51
N LEU A 120 0.72 5.06 5.44
CA LEU A 120 -0.59 4.41 5.54
C LEU A 120 -0.51 3.00 6.11
N LEU A 121 0.68 2.41 6.19
CA LEU A 121 0.89 1.13 6.87
C LEU A 121 0.69 1.25 8.39
N THR A 122 0.92 2.44 8.96
CA THR A 122 0.70 2.72 10.38
C THR A 122 -0.73 3.16 10.69
N ALA A 123 -1.61 3.23 9.68
CA ALA A 123 -3.00 3.60 9.89
C ALA A 123 -3.71 2.58 10.80
N GLN A 124 -4.64 3.05 11.63
CA GLN A 124 -5.39 2.18 12.54
C GLN A 124 -6.46 1.34 11.81
N SER A 125 -6.86 1.78 10.61
CA SER A 125 -7.78 1.04 9.76
C SER A 125 -7.09 -0.14 9.06
N ARG A 126 -7.57 -1.36 9.33
CA ARG A 126 -7.13 -2.58 8.65
C ARG A 126 -7.25 -2.50 7.12
N ALA A 127 -8.33 -1.89 6.61
CA ALA A 127 -8.56 -1.74 5.18
C ALA A 127 -7.49 -0.86 4.54
N VAL A 128 -7.16 0.27 5.19
CA VAL A 128 -6.10 1.19 4.75
C VAL A 128 -4.73 0.51 4.78
N GLN A 129 -4.37 -0.16 5.89
CA GLN A 129 -3.11 -0.90 5.99
C GLN A 129 -2.98 -1.95 4.87
N ARG A 130 -4.06 -2.69 4.59
CA ARG A 130 -4.09 -3.71 3.54
C ARG A 130 -3.93 -3.10 2.15
N ALA A 131 -4.59 -1.98 1.87
CA ALA A 131 -4.47 -1.29 0.59
C ALA A 131 -3.07 -0.75 0.37
N ALA A 132 -2.51 -0.06 1.38
CA ALA A 132 -1.14 0.43 1.36
C ALA A 132 -0.13 -0.70 1.08
N TYR A 133 -0.25 -1.81 1.82
CA TYR A 133 0.57 -2.99 1.58
C TYR A 133 0.40 -3.54 0.16
N THR A 134 -0.83 -3.66 -0.34
CA THR A 134 -1.10 -4.22 -1.67
C THR A 134 -0.48 -3.36 -2.78
N VAL A 135 -0.54 -2.03 -2.65
CA VAL A 135 0.10 -1.12 -3.61
C VAL A 135 1.62 -1.23 -3.53
N LEU A 136 2.20 -1.16 -2.32
CA LEU A 136 3.65 -1.22 -2.13
C LEU A 136 4.25 -2.57 -2.57
N HIS A 137 3.58 -3.68 -2.23
CA HIS A 137 3.98 -5.04 -2.62
C HIS A 137 4.01 -5.23 -4.15
N ARG A 138 3.19 -4.48 -4.90
CA ARG A 138 3.25 -4.50 -6.37
C ARG A 138 4.28 -3.50 -6.92
N TYR A 139 4.39 -2.32 -6.32
CA TYR A 139 5.29 -1.24 -6.77
C TYR A 139 6.78 -1.57 -6.59
N ILE A 140 7.15 -2.12 -5.43
CA ILE A 140 8.55 -2.35 -5.10
C ILE A 140 9.20 -3.33 -6.09
N PRO A 141 8.60 -4.50 -6.40
CA PRO A 141 9.14 -5.38 -7.43
C PRO A 141 9.27 -4.71 -8.81
N SER A 142 8.29 -3.88 -9.22
CA SER A 142 8.31 -3.26 -10.55
C SER A 142 9.43 -2.23 -10.71
N VAL A 143 9.69 -1.40 -9.69
CA VAL A 143 10.80 -0.42 -9.74
C VAL A 143 12.15 -1.09 -9.51
N GLN A 144 12.17 -2.17 -8.74
CA GLN A 144 13.40 -2.86 -8.41
C GLN A 144 14.03 -3.56 -9.62
N GLU A 145 13.26 -3.99 -10.62
CA GLU A 145 13.81 -4.51 -11.88
C GLU A 145 14.69 -3.45 -12.57
N GLN A 146 14.18 -2.23 -12.68
CA GLN A 146 14.88 -1.10 -13.30
C GLN A 146 16.09 -0.65 -12.47
N VAL A 147 15.93 -0.48 -11.15
CA VAL A 147 17.04 -0.13 -10.25
C VAL A 147 18.14 -1.19 -10.28
N SER A 148 17.79 -2.47 -10.38
CA SER A 148 18.79 -3.54 -10.42
C SER A 148 19.55 -3.59 -11.75
N PHE A 149 18.90 -3.21 -12.86
CA PHE A 149 19.59 -3.00 -14.15
C PHE A 149 20.61 -1.85 -14.02
N ASP A 150 20.19 -0.72 -13.47
CA ASP A 150 21.04 0.45 -13.29
C ASP A 150 22.20 0.19 -12.32
N VAL A 151 21.99 -0.62 -11.27
CA VAL A 151 23.02 -1.03 -10.30
C VAL A 151 24.03 -1.99 -10.91
N ALA A 152 23.57 -2.94 -11.74
CA ALA A 152 24.46 -3.82 -12.49
C ALA A 152 25.36 -3.01 -13.45
N LEU A 153 24.84 -1.91 -13.99
CA LEU A 153 25.58 -0.99 -14.86
C LEU A 153 26.52 -0.06 -14.09
N SER A 154 26.10 0.48 -12.95
CA SER A 154 26.77 1.57 -12.21
C SER A 154 27.61 1.13 -11.02
N LYS A 155 27.50 -0.13 -10.55
CA LYS A 155 28.15 -0.68 -9.33
C LYS A 155 27.82 0.07 -8.03
N THR A 156 26.73 0.84 -8.00
CA THR A 156 26.30 1.61 -6.83
C THR A 156 25.40 0.76 -5.93
N ALA A 157 25.59 0.78 -4.62
CA ALA A 157 24.77 -0.01 -3.69
C ALA A 157 23.35 0.58 -3.53
N VAL A 158 22.31 -0.25 -3.69
CA VAL A 158 20.92 0.13 -3.44
C VAL A 158 20.72 0.32 -1.94
N LYS A 159 20.23 1.49 -1.54
CA LYS A 159 19.79 1.76 -0.17
C LYS A 159 18.29 1.52 -0.05
N LEU A 160 17.85 1.01 1.09
CA LEU A 160 16.44 0.91 1.44
C LEU A 160 15.86 2.33 1.63
N PRO A 161 14.59 2.59 1.31
CA PRO A 161 13.95 3.86 1.62
C PRO A 161 13.96 4.14 3.13
N ASP A 162 14.30 5.37 3.51
CA ASP A 162 14.43 5.79 4.92
C ASP A 162 13.07 5.75 5.64
N GLU A 163 11.98 6.01 4.91
CA GLU A 163 10.60 5.90 5.41
C GLU A 163 10.29 4.49 5.88
N LEU A 164 10.79 3.49 5.15
CA LEU A 164 10.55 2.09 5.46
C LEU A 164 11.37 1.63 6.67
N LEU A 165 12.62 2.11 6.79
CA LEU A 165 13.45 1.85 7.98
C LEU A 165 12.84 2.45 9.24
N SER A 166 12.23 3.63 9.11
CA SER A 166 11.53 4.30 10.20
C SER A 166 10.35 3.48 10.74
N LEU A 167 9.66 2.72 9.88
CA LEU A 167 8.55 1.84 10.27
C LEU A 167 8.98 0.63 11.14
N LEU A 168 10.28 0.30 11.18
CA LEU A 168 10.79 -0.83 11.97
C LEU A 168 11.36 -0.45 13.33
N LEU A 169 11.49 0.85 13.62
CA LEU A 169 12.17 1.30 14.83
C LEU A 169 11.43 0.89 16.11
N GLU A 170 10.11 0.74 16.03
CA GLU A 170 9.25 0.37 17.15
C GLU A 170 8.82 -1.10 17.05
N ALA A 171 9.69 -2.01 17.50
CA ALA A 171 9.37 -3.43 17.54
C ALA A 171 8.36 -3.74 18.67
N PRO A 172 7.28 -4.51 18.39
CA PRO A 172 6.36 -4.96 19.41
C PRO A 172 7.07 -5.81 20.48
N THR A 173 6.79 -5.54 21.76
CA THR A 173 7.35 -6.31 22.88
C THR A 173 6.41 -7.47 23.27
N MET A 174 6.95 -8.50 23.93
CA MET A 174 6.12 -9.62 24.42
C MET A 174 5.04 -9.14 25.41
N ASP A 175 5.38 -8.11 26.20
CA ASP A 175 4.46 -7.52 27.17
C ASP A 175 3.29 -6.80 26.46
N SER A 176 3.54 -6.10 25.34
CA SER A 176 2.46 -5.46 24.58
C SER A 176 1.50 -6.48 23.96
N ILE A 177 1.98 -7.65 23.56
CA ILE A 177 1.15 -8.73 22.99
C ILE A 177 0.31 -9.42 24.06
N SER A 178 0.87 -9.64 25.25
CA SER A 178 0.17 -10.35 26.33
C SER A 178 -0.91 -9.50 27.03
N LEU A 179 -0.74 -8.17 27.07
CA LEU A 179 -1.67 -7.24 27.70
C LEU A 179 -2.76 -6.70 26.75
N SER A 180 -2.70 -7.01 25.45
CA SER A 180 -3.55 -6.40 24.40
C SER A 180 -4.77 -7.21 23.98
N TYR A 181 -5.23 -8.14 24.81
CA TYR A 181 -6.50 -8.85 24.55
C TYR A 181 -7.65 -7.83 24.51
N GLY A 182 -8.16 -7.55 23.29
CA GLY A 182 -9.24 -6.60 23.05
C GLY A 182 -8.80 -5.17 22.67
N ASP A 183 -7.50 -4.89 22.57
CA ASP A 183 -7.02 -3.57 22.12
C ASP A 183 -6.70 -3.58 20.61
N ASP A 184 -7.66 -3.11 19.81
CA ASP A 184 -7.53 -3.04 18.34
C ASP A 184 -6.35 -2.17 17.89
N LYS A 185 -5.94 -1.18 18.69
CA LYS A 185 -4.81 -0.30 18.36
C LYS A 185 -3.50 -1.08 18.37
N VAL A 186 -3.25 -1.83 19.44
CA VAL A 186 -2.04 -2.66 19.54
C VAL A 186 -1.98 -3.69 18.42
N TRP A 187 -3.13 -4.28 18.04
CA TRP A 187 -3.19 -5.19 16.89
C TRP A 187 -2.95 -4.50 15.54
N ALA A 188 -3.30 -3.23 15.40
CA ALA A 188 -2.96 -2.43 14.22
C ALA A 188 -1.46 -2.13 14.15
N ASP A 189 -0.84 -1.79 15.27
CA ASP A 189 0.60 -1.48 15.34
C ASP A 189 1.45 -2.73 15.06
N ILE A 190 1.09 -3.88 15.66
CA ILE A 190 1.74 -5.18 15.36
C ILE A 190 1.60 -5.51 13.86
N ARG A 191 0.42 -5.28 13.28
CA ARG A 191 0.19 -5.54 11.85
C ARG A 191 1.05 -4.62 10.98
N SER A 192 1.13 -3.33 11.31
CA SER A 192 2.00 -2.36 10.63
C SER A 192 3.45 -2.86 10.60
N TYR A 193 3.97 -3.29 11.75
CA TYR A 193 5.33 -3.82 11.88
C TYR A 193 5.57 -5.05 10.98
N LEU A 194 4.66 -6.03 11.04
CA LEU A 194 4.77 -7.25 10.23
C LEU A 194 4.62 -6.97 8.72
N LEU A 195 3.73 -6.07 8.32
CA LEU A 195 3.57 -5.67 6.92
C LEU A 195 4.82 -4.95 6.42
N SER A 196 5.41 -4.09 7.24
CA SER A 196 6.67 -3.40 6.92
C SER A 196 7.81 -4.40 6.67
N TRP A 197 7.93 -5.44 7.50
CA TRP A 197 8.86 -6.55 7.25
C TRP A 197 8.60 -7.29 5.94
N LYS A 198 7.34 -7.57 5.59
CA LYS A 198 7.02 -8.23 4.31
C LYS A 198 7.50 -7.40 3.11
N ILE A 199 7.33 -6.09 3.18
CA ILE A 199 7.75 -5.15 2.15
C ILE A 199 9.29 -5.10 2.04
N ILE A 200 10.01 -5.19 3.16
CA ILE A 200 11.47 -5.35 3.17
C ILE A 200 11.88 -6.63 2.45
N PHE A 201 11.19 -7.73 2.69
CA PHE A 201 11.51 -8.97 2.02
C PHE A 201 11.27 -8.89 0.51
N ASP A 202 10.26 -8.13 0.05
CA ASP A 202 10.08 -7.85 -1.38
C ASP A 202 11.29 -7.12 -1.98
N HIS A 203 11.91 -6.21 -1.21
CA HIS A 203 13.17 -5.57 -1.57
C HIS A 203 14.37 -6.53 -1.65
N PHE A 204 14.40 -7.62 -0.88
CA PHE A 204 15.55 -8.54 -0.89
C PHE A 204 15.40 -9.69 -1.89
N VAL A 205 14.20 -10.26 -2.03
CA VAL A 205 13.93 -11.41 -2.91
C VAL A 205 14.23 -11.07 -4.37
N ASN A 206 13.90 -9.84 -4.80
CA ASN A 206 14.18 -9.40 -6.15
C ASN A 206 15.65 -9.03 -6.39
N ALA A 207 16.36 -8.52 -5.37
CA ALA A 207 17.79 -8.21 -5.47
C ALA A 207 18.66 -9.46 -5.71
N VAL A 208 18.33 -10.57 -5.03
CA VAL A 208 19.05 -11.84 -5.17
C VAL A 208 18.81 -12.49 -6.53
N CYS A 209 17.58 -12.43 -7.06
CA CYS A 209 17.25 -12.99 -8.37
C CYS A 209 18.04 -12.30 -9.50
N ILE A 210 18.26 -10.99 -9.38
CA ILE A 210 18.90 -10.19 -10.43
C ILE A 210 20.42 -10.29 -10.39
N SER A 211 21.04 -10.37 -9.21
CA SER A 211 22.48 -10.68 -9.11
C SER A 211 22.80 -12.03 -9.77
N ALA A 212 21.98 -13.07 -9.56
CA ALA A 212 22.13 -14.35 -10.24
C ALA A 212 21.98 -14.24 -11.78
N GLY A 213 21.10 -13.36 -12.27
CA GLY A 213 20.96 -13.02 -13.69
C GLY A 213 22.16 -12.28 -14.28
N ALA A 214 22.79 -11.37 -13.53
CA ALA A 214 24.00 -10.67 -13.95
C ALA A 214 25.21 -11.63 -14.01
N TYR A 215 25.33 -12.56 -13.06
CA TYR A 215 26.31 -13.65 -13.13
C TYR A 215 26.07 -14.62 -14.30
N ARG A 216 24.80 -14.79 -14.72
CA ARG A 216 24.42 -15.62 -15.88
C ARG A 216 24.95 -15.07 -17.21
N ASN A 217 24.99 -13.74 -17.39
CA ASN A 217 25.52 -13.12 -18.61
C ASN A 217 27.06 -13.17 -18.68
N HIS A 218 27.73 -13.26 -17.53
CA HIS A 218 29.19 -13.45 -17.46
C HIS A 218 29.63 -14.91 -17.60
N ASN A 219 28.74 -15.89 -17.37
CA ASN A 219 29.10 -17.31 -17.27
C ASN A 219 28.22 -18.23 -18.14
N LEU A 220 27.88 -17.82 -19.36
CA LEU A 220 27.30 -18.71 -20.38
C LEU A 220 28.28 -19.79 -20.91
N ALA A 221 29.24 -20.21 -20.10
CA ALA A 221 30.17 -21.28 -20.44
C ALA A 221 29.92 -22.60 -19.71
N ASN A 222 29.15 -22.66 -18.60
CA ASN A 222 28.84 -23.98 -18.05
C ASN A 222 27.66 -24.03 -17.06
N ASP A 223 26.89 -25.10 -17.26
CA ASP A 223 26.18 -25.87 -16.23
C ASP A 223 24.68 -25.55 -15.95
N LYS A 224 23.84 -26.48 -16.44
CA LYS A 224 22.37 -26.51 -16.31
C LYS A 224 21.89 -26.88 -14.89
N ASN A 225 22.79 -27.31 -13.99
CA ASN A 225 22.44 -27.67 -12.61
C ASN A 225 22.25 -26.48 -11.64
N SER A 226 22.72 -25.28 -12.03
CA SER A 226 22.66 -24.06 -11.21
C SER A 226 21.24 -23.50 -11.02
N LEU A 227 20.36 -23.71 -12.00
CA LEU A 227 18.97 -23.25 -12.01
C LEU A 227 18.08 -23.96 -10.96
N LEU A 228 18.38 -25.24 -10.68
CA LEU A 228 17.70 -26.01 -9.65
C LEU A 228 18.19 -25.64 -8.24
N LEU A 229 19.46 -25.25 -8.08
CA LEU A 229 19.98 -24.82 -6.78
C LEU A 229 19.41 -23.47 -6.33
N CYS A 230 19.33 -22.47 -7.24
CA CYS A 230 18.85 -21.13 -6.89
C CYS A 230 17.36 -21.10 -6.52
N LYS A 231 16.52 -21.92 -7.19
CA LYS A 231 15.12 -22.11 -6.79
C LYS A 231 14.99 -22.90 -5.48
N ARG A 232 15.91 -23.83 -5.21
CA ARG A 232 15.87 -24.66 -3.99
C ARG A 232 16.36 -23.91 -2.75
N THR A 233 17.32 -22.99 -2.89
CA THR A 233 17.81 -22.14 -1.79
C THR A 233 16.84 -21.01 -1.44
N THR A 234 16.19 -20.38 -2.41
CA THR A 234 15.12 -19.40 -2.14
C THR A 234 13.92 -20.06 -1.46
N TYR A 235 13.48 -21.24 -1.92
CA TYR A 235 12.39 -21.97 -1.27
C TYR A 235 12.78 -22.50 0.13
N GLN A 236 14.04 -22.90 0.36
CA GLN A 236 14.50 -23.34 1.68
C GLN A 236 14.76 -22.18 2.65
N ALA A 237 15.18 -21.01 2.18
CA ALA A 237 15.34 -19.82 3.00
C ALA A 237 13.97 -19.27 3.44
N SER A 238 12.99 -19.17 2.53
CA SER A 238 11.62 -18.78 2.87
C SER A 238 10.93 -19.77 3.81
N ARG A 239 11.26 -21.08 3.73
CA ARG A 239 10.65 -22.11 4.58
C ARG A 239 11.34 -22.27 5.95
N ARG A 240 12.59 -21.83 6.11
CA ARG A 240 13.31 -21.83 7.41
C ARG A 240 13.03 -20.59 8.26
N MET A 241 12.54 -19.50 7.67
CA MET A 241 12.18 -18.27 8.40
C MET A 241 10.69 -18.18 8.78
N MET A 242 9.90 -19.22 8.49
CA MET A 242 8.49 -19.37 8.90
C MET A 242 8.28 -20.29 10.12
N PHE A 243 9.35 -20.59 10.86
CA PHE A 243 9.29 -21.25 12.18
C PHE A 243 9.97 -20.36 13.22
#